data_AF-F7XDJ5-F1
#
_entry.id   AF-F7XDJ5-F1
#
_cell.length_a   1.000
_cell.length_b   1.000
_cell.length_c   1.000
_cell.angle_alpha   90.00
_cell.angle_beta   90.00
_cell.angle_gamma   90.00
#
_symmetry.space_group_name_H-M   'P 1'
#
loop_
_entity.id
_entity.type
_entity.pdbx_description
1 polymer ?
#
loop_
_entity_poly.entity_id
_entity_poly.type
_entity_poly.pdbx_seq_one_letter_code
_entity_poly.pdbx_strand_id
1 'polypeptide(L)'
;MPATKTLANESRNDSSNIALSMKLPRKADFEKALIRQYAKAVKLSRKAGHQVSFRVVVDPLAGAQTISVVEEEPLCHQDAFPVEEVPEPDDELQAALAAARECGRRRAAEILAEGDMLSAEAFADLLGVSRVTVNTKRHNGQVLGLDGAKRGFRFPLWQLDRDGRPYAALPKLHEVLGGAWAVYRFLVTPHGALNGRTGLDALKRGQDEDVVAAAEGVARGDFR
;
A
#
# COMPACT_ATOMS: atom_id res chain seq x y z
N MET A 1 63.53 -7.98 23.88
CA MET A 1 63.84 -6.59 23.51
C MET A 1 64.33 -6.60 22.08
N PRO A 2 63.81 -5.84 21.10
CA PRO A 2 62.55 -5.07 20.94
C PRO A 2 61.64 -5.78 19.90
N ALA A 3 60.59 -5.24 19.29
CA ALA A 3 59.43 -4.41 19.69
C ALA A 3 58.52 -4.34 18.44
N THR A 4 57.21 -4.48 18.66
CA THR A 4 56.08 -3.79 17.97
C THR A 4 56.28 -3.15 16.58
N LYS A 5 55.27 -3.32 15.69
CA LYS A 5 54.20 -2.30 15.49
C LYS A 5 53.33 -2.60 14.26
N THR A 6 52.06 -2.91 14.55
CA THR A 6 50.88 -2.72 13.70
C THR A 6 50.89 -1.34 13.05
N LEU A 7 50.71 -1.27 11.73
CA LEU A 7 50.35 -0.04 11.03
C LEU A 7 48.98 -0.23 10.40
N ALA A 8 47.99 0.37 11.07
CA ALA A 8 46.67 0.65 10.56
C ALA A 8 46.80 1.51 9.29
N ASN A 9 46.08 1.11 8.25
CA ASN A 9 45.89 1.92 7.05
C ASN A 9 44.70 2.86 7.32
N GLU A 10 44.97 4.00 7.93
CA GLU A 10 44.00 5.09 8.04
C GLU A 10 44.01 5.90 6.74
N SER A 11 42.95 5.71 5.95
CA SER A 11 42.57 6.61 4.87
C SER A 11 42.30 8.01 5.44
N ARG A 12 43.17 8.95 5.12
CA ARG A 12 42.93 10.38 5.31
C ARG A 12 41.74 10.79 4.45
N ASN A 13 40.63 11.19 5.08
CA ASN A 13 39.59 11.97 4.42
C ASN A 13 39.72 13.42 4.90
N ASP A 14 40.26 14.26 4.02
CA ASP A 14 40.43 15.70 4.19
C ASP A 14 39.10 16.38 3.86
N SER A 15 38.15 16.33 4.79
CA SER A 15 36.91 17.10 4.71
C SER A 15 37.01 18.23 5.72
N SER A 16 37.32 19.43 5.22
CA SER A 16 37.48 20.65 6.00
C SER A 16 36.14 21.09 6.60
N ASN A 17 35.69 20.43 7.66
CA ASN A 17 34.54 20.86 8.45
C ASN A 17 34.87 22.21 9.11
N ILE A 18 34.33 23.30 8.59
CA ILE A 18 34.42 24.62 9.22
C ILE A 18 33.46 24.63 10.42
N ALA A 19 33.90 24.04 11.53
CA ALA A 19 33.18 24.06 12.80
C ALA A 19 33.31 25.44 13.44
N LEU A 20 32.28 26.28 13.32
CA LEU A 20 32.20 27.53 14.08
C LEU A 20 31.57 27.26 15.45
N SER A 21 32.40 26.90 16.43
CA SER A 21 31.99 26.77 17.83
C SER A 21 31.92 28.16 18.48
N MET A 22 30.72 28.70 18.68
CA MET A 22 30.52 29.92 19.48
C MET A 22 29.59 29.64 20.65
N LYS A 23 30.14 29.71 21.87
CA LYS A 23 29.36 29.61 23.12
C LYS A 23 28.71 30.97 23.39
N LEU A 24 27.51 31.19 22.85
CA LEU A 24 26.78 32.46 23.02
C LEU A 24 25.91 32.40 24.30
N PRO A 25 26.17 33.25 25.31
CA PRO A 25 25.60 33.09 26.65
C PRO A 25 24.18 33.69 26.82
N ARG A 26 23.60 34.32 25.78
CA ARG A 26 22.28 34.97 25.85
C ARG A 26 21.39 34.55 24.68
N LYS A 27 20.14 34.18 24.99
CA LYS A 27 19.13 33.67 24.04
C LYS A 27 18.93 34.57 22.81
N ALA A 28 18.89 35.88 23.01
CA ALA A 28 18.67 36.86 21.92
C ALA A 28 19.83 36.93 20.91
N ASP A 29 21.06 36.65 21.35
CA ASP A 29 22.23 36.67 20.47
C ASP A 29 22.31 35.38 19.64
N PHE A 30 21.84 34.26 20.20
CA PHE A 30 21.68 33.01 19.49
C PHE A 30 20.61 33.08 18.39
N GLU A 31 19.43 33.65 18.69
CA GLU A 31 18.35 33.82 17.69
C GLU A 31 18.83 34.66 16.49
N LYS A 32 19.57 35.74 16.75
CA LYS A 32 20.18 36.55 15.68
C LYS A 32 21.21 35.77 14.88
N ALA A 33 22.02 34.94 15.53
CA ALA A 33 23.01 34.09 14.86
C ALA A 33 22.34 33.01 13.99
N LEU A 34 21.26 32.38 14.47
CA LEU A 34 20.48 31.38 13.76
C LEU A 34 19.85 31.94 12.47
N ILE A 35 19.21 33.11 12.57
CA ILE A 35 18.59 33.77 11.42
C ILE A 35 19.63 34.17 10.37
N ARG A 36 20.81 34.64 10.81
CA ARG A 36 21.92 34.96 9.90
C ARG A 36 22.47 33.73 9.18
N GLN A 37 22.61 32.60 9.88
CA GLN A 37 23.06 31.34 9.28
C GLN A 37 22.02 30.78 8.30
N TYR A 38 20.73 30.85 8.63
CA TYR A 38 19.65 30.49 7.70
C TYR A 38 19.70 31.34 6.42
N ALA A 39 19.85 32.66 6.55
CA ALA A 39 19.96 33.55 5.39
C ALA A 39 21.19 33.23 4.51
N LYS A 40 22.29 32.75 5.11
CA LYS A 40 23.48 32.30 4.40
C LYS A 40 23.26 30.96 3.69
N ALA A 41 22.62 29.99 4.35
CA ALA A 41 22.26 28.70 3.76
C ALA A 41 21.32 28.84 2.56
N VAL A 42 20.33 29.74 2.62
CA VAL A 42 19.42 30.02 1.49
C VAL A 42 20.16 30.59 0.29
N LYS A 43 21.14 31.47 0.50
CA LYS A 43 21.98 32.00 -0.60
C LYS A 43 22.87 30.90 -1.20
N LEU A 44 23.41 30.02 -0.38
CA LEU A 44 24.22 28.88 -0.82
C LEU A 44 23.38 27.89 -1.63
N SER A 45 22.19 27.50 -1.15
CA SER A 45 21.27 26.61 -1.88
C SER A 45 20.84 27.20 -3.23
N ARG A 46 20.52 28.50 -3.30
CA ARG A 46 20.20 29.18 -4.58
C ARG A 46 21.37 29.22 -5.55
N LYS A 47 22.60 29.35 -5.05
CA LYS A 47 23.81 29.38 -5.89
C LYS A 47 24.23 27.98 -6.32
N ALA A 48 24.04 26.98 -5.47
CA ALA A 48 24.48 25.61 -5.70
C ALA A 48 23.43 24.76 -6.44
N GLY A 49 22.18 25.20 -6.51
CA GLY A 49 21.11 24.50 -7.24
C GLY A 49 20.61 23.23 -6.54
N HIS A 50 21.07 22.95 -5.32
CA HIS A 50 20.64 21.81 -4.51
C HIS A 50 20.24 22.25 -3.10
N GLN A 51 19.56 21.35 -2.37
CA GLN A 51 19.16 21.59 -1.00
C GLN A 51 20.39 21.65 -0.09
N VAL A 52 20.35 22.55 0.88
CA VAL A 52 21.34 22.68 1.96
C VAL A 52 20.59 22.71 3.27
N SER A 53 20.92 21.80 4.19
CA SER A 53 20.38 21.81 5.55
C SER A 53 21.44 22.33 6.53
N PHE A 54 21.04 22.67 7.75
CA PHE A 54 21.97 22.84 8.87
C PHE A 54 21.28 22.35 10.13
N ARG A 55 22.05 21.75 11.04
CA ARG A 55 21.51 21.17 12.27
C ARG A 55 21.87 22.04 13.46
N VAL A 56 20.87 22.33 14.28
CA VAL A 56 21.06 22.98 15.58
C VAL A 56 20.98 21.90 16.65
N VAL A 57 22.06 21.73 17.41
CA VAL A 57 22.09 20.81 18.55
C VAL A 57 21.90 21.63 19.82
N VAL A 58 20.87 21.28 20.60
CA VAL A 58 20.54 21.92 21.88
C VAL A 58 20.85 20.94 22.99
N ASP A 59 21.92 21.17 23.73
CA ASP A 59 22.33 20.35 24.88
C ASP A 59 21.68 20.88 26.17
N PRO A 60 20.89 20.07 26.90
CA PRO A 60 20.21 20.50 28.12
C PRO A 60 21.15 20.73 29.31
N LEU A 61 22.38 20.19 29.32
CA LEU A 61 23.31 20.29 30.46
C LEU A 61 24.31 21.45 30.35
N ALA A 62 24.61 21.92 29.13
CA ALA A 62 25.68 22.88 28.89
C ALA A 62 25.22 24.33 28.62
N GLY A 63 23.91 24.57 28.47
CA GLY A 63 23.36 25.90 28.14
C GLY A 63 23.92 26.51 26.84
N ALA A 64 24.62 25.72 26.02
CA ALA A 64 25.29 26.12 24.80
C ALA A 64 24.57 25.50 23.61
N GLN A 65 24.12 26.36 22.70
CA GLN A 65 23.46 25.95 21.47
C GLN A 65 24.50 26.07 20.34
N THR A 66 24.81 24.94 19.69
CA THR A 66 25.81 24.90 18.61
C THR A 66 25.08 24.75 17.26
N ILE A 67 25.36 25.66 16.33
CA ILE A 67 24.86 25.62 14.96
C ILE A 67 25.97 25.03 14.09
N SER A 68 25.81 23.75 13.71
CA SER A 68 26.71 23.10 12.77
C SER A 68 26.09 23.24 11.38
N VAL A 69 26.73 24.00 10.49
CA VAL A 69 26.39 23.95 9.07
C VAL A 69 26.93 22.62 8.55
N VAL A 70 26.04 21.64 8.44
CA VAL A 70 26.31 20.40 7.73
C VAL A 70 25.90 20.69 6.30
N GLU A 71 26.86 21.04 5.43
CA GLU A 71 26.60 20.89 4.01
C GLU A 71 26.27 19.40 3.83
N GLU A 72 25.00 19.10 3.57
CA GLU A 72 24.62 17.82 3.01
C GLU A 72 25.31 17.78 1.65
N GLU A 73 26.55 17.29 1.62
CA GLU A 73 27.03 16.60 0.44
C GLU A 73 25.91 15.64 0.07
N PRO A 74 25.45 15.65 -1.20
CA PRO A 74 24.39 14.75 -1.62
C PRO A 74 24.78 13.39 -1.11
N LEU A 75 23.91 12.80 -0.29
CA LEU A 75 24.09 11.42 0.13
C LEU A 75 24.20 10.63 -1.17
N CYS A 76 25.43 10.37 -1.61
CA CYS A 76 25.72 9.15 -2.31
C CYS A 76 25.34 8.09 -1.29
N HIS A 77 24.09 7.68 -1.35
CA HIS A 77 23.57 6.55 -0.63
C HIS A 77 24.44 5.36 -1.05
N GLN A 78 25.53 5.11 -0.33
CA GLN A 78 26.46 4.04 -0.65
C GLN A 78 25.80 2.65 -0.50
N ASP A 79 24.59 2.61 0.07
CA ASP A 79 23.72 1.44 0.17
C ASP A 79 22.29 1.67 -0.38
N ALA A 80 22.03 2.70 -1.21
CA ALA A 80 20.79 2.69 -1.97
C ALA A 80 20.94 1.63 -3.06
N PHE A 81 20.10 0.59 -3.02
CA PHE A 81 19.86 -0.25 -4.18
C PHE A 81 19.71 0.66 -5.40
N PRO A 82 20.51 0.49 -6.46
CA PRO A 82 20.35 1.27 -7.67
C PRO A 82 18.87 1.17 -8.07
N VAL A 83 18.17 2.30 -8.04
CA VAL A 83 16.81 2.36 -8.59
C VAL A 83 17.04 2.29 -10.09
N GLU A 84 17.04 1.06 -10.61
CA GLU A 84 17.06 0.81 -12.04
C GLU A 84 15.83 1.51 -12.60
N GLU A 85 16.04 2.52 -13.45
CA GLU A 85 14.95 3.19 -14.15
C GLU A 85 14.18 2.11 -14.90
N VAL A 86 12.97 1.79 -14.45
CA VAL A 86 12.13 0.77 -15.10
C VAL A 86 11.87 1.31 -16.51
N PRO A 87 12.45 0.69 -17.56
CA PRO A 87 12.24 1.17 -18.91
C PRO A 87 10.75 1.09 -19.23
N GLU A 88 10.25 2.05 -20.01
CA GLU A 88 8.87 1.97 -20.51
C GLU A 88 8.65 0.59 -21.14
N PRO A 89 7.62 -0.15 -20.72
CA PRO A 89 7.36 -1.50 -21.19
C PRO A 89 7.29 -1.52 -22.71
N ASP A 90 8.01 -2.46 -23.35
CA ASP A 90 8.06 -2.53 -24.80
C ASP A 90 6.66 -2.82 -25.41
N ASP A 91 6.54 -2.59 -26.72
CA ASP A 91 5.28 -2.78 -27.45
C ASP A 91 4.77 -4.23 -27.41
N GLU A 92 5.66 -5.23 -27.34
CA GLU A 92 5.31 -6.65 -27.20
C GLU A 92 4.73 -6.95 -25.81
N LEU A 93 5.35 -6.45 -24.74
CA LEU A 93 4.84 -6.55 -23.37
C LEU A 93 3.48 -5.86 -23.24
N GLN A 94 3.33 -4.67 -23.83
CA GLN A 94 2.05 -3.97 -23.85
C GLN A 94 0.97 -4.77 -24.60
N ALA A 95 1.30 -5.34 -25.75
CA ALA A 95 0.39 -6.19 -26.51
C ALA A 95 0.00 -7.45 -25.72
N ALA A 96 0.95 -8.11 -25.05
CA ALA A 96 0.69 -9.28 -24.21
C ALA A 96 -0.23 -8.95 -23.03
N LEU A 97 0.00 -7.83 -22.33
CA LEU A 97 -0.87 -7.37 -21.25
C LEU A 97 -2.27 -7.00 -21.74
N ALA A 98 -2.39 -6.38 -22.92
CA ALA A 98 -3.67 -6.07 -23.54
C ALA A 98 -4.46 -7.34 -23.88
N ALA A 99 -3.80 -8.35 -24.46
CA ALA A 99 -4.40 -9.65 -24.76
C ALA A 99 -4.85 -10.37 -23.48
N ALA A 100 -4.02 -10.37 -22.43
CA ALA A 100 -4.39 -10.97 -21.14
C ALA A 100 -5.61 -10.31 -20.51
N ARG A 101 -5.71 -8.97 -20.56
CA ARG A 101 -6.88 -8.22 -20.08
C ARG A 101 -8.14 -8.55 -20.89
N GLU A 102 -8.03 -8.71 -22.20
CA GLU A 102 -9.16 -9.11 -23.05
C GLU A 102 -9.64 -10.52 -22.72
N CYS A 103 -8.73 -11.47 -22.52
CA CYS A 103 -9.07 -12.81 -22.04
C CYS A 103 -9.83 -12.75 -20.70
N GLY A 104 -9.36 -11.91 -19.77
CA GLY A 104 -10.06 -11.67 -18.50
C GLY A 104 -11.48 -11.11 -18.68
N ARG A 105 -11.65 -10.11 -19.56
CA ARG A 105 -12.97 -9.54 -19.88
C ARG A 105 -13.91 -10.56 -20.48
N ARG A 106 -13.44 -11.38 -21.42
CA ARG A 106 -14.23 -12.45 -22.03
C ARG A 106 -14.66 -13.46 -20.98
N ARG A 107 -13.75 -13.92 -20.13
CA ARG A 107 -14.06 -14.88 -19.06
C ARG A 107 -15.08 -14.30 -18.06
N ALA A 108 -14.92 -13.04 -17.68
CA ALA A 108 -15.90 -12.36 -16.85
C ALA A 108 -17.28 -12.29 -17.53
N ALA A 109 -17.34 -12.00 -18.83
CA ALA A 109 -18.59 -11.96 -19.57
C ALA A 109 -19.28 -13.32 -19.66
N GLU A 110 -18.54 -14.42 -19.80
CA GLU A 110 -19.06 -15.79 -19.74
C GLU A 110 -19.68 -16.08 -18.37
N ILE A 111 -18.94 -15.79 -17.29
CA ILE A 111 -19.43 -15.97 -15.91
C ILE A 111 -20.71 -15.18 -15.67
N LEU A 112 -20.76 -13.92 -16.10
CA LEU A 112 -21.92 -13.06 -15.92
C LEU A 112 -23.14 -13.45 -16.79
N ALA A 113 -22.93 -14.33 -17.78
CA ALA A 113 -24.00 -14.87 -18.61
C ALA A 113 -24.62 -16.15 -18.03
N GLU A 114 -24.05 -16.70 -16.96
CA GLU A 114 -24.59 -17.87 -16.26
C GLU A 114 -25.99 -17.59 -15.68
N GLY A 115 -26.84 -18.61 -15.60
CA GLY A 115 -28.25 -18.45 -15.24
C GLY A 115 -28.52 -18.07 -13.79
N ASP A 116 -27.52 -18.24 -12.91
CA ASP A 116 -27.58 -17.84 -11.51
C ASP A 116 -27.17 -16.36 -11.29
N MET A 117 -26.80 -15.64 -12.36
CA MET A 117 -26.43 -14.23 -12.33
C MET A 117 -27.64 -13.33 -12.55
N LEU A 118 -28.31 -12.96 -11.47
CA LEU A 118 -29.54 -12.17 -11.52
C LEU A 118 -29.29 -10.69 -11.84
N SER A 119 -30.27 -10.06 -12.48
CA SER A 119 -30.31 -8.60 -12.61
C SER A 119 -30.60 -7.94 -11.26
N ALA A 120 -30.31 -6.64 -11.15
CA ALA A 120 -30.63 -5.88 -9.93
C ALA A 120 -32.12 -5.87 -9.58
N GLU A 121 -32.99 -5.96 -10.60
CA GLU A 121 -34.45 -5.99 -10.43
C GLU A 121 -34.91 -7.36 -9.94
N ALA A 122 -34.52 -8.44 -10.62
CA ALA A 122 -34.85 -9.80 -10.20
C ALA A 122 -34.30 -10.14 -8.80
N PHE A 123 -33.10 -9.65 -8.46
CA PHE A 123 -32.52 -9.84 -7.12
C PHE A 123 -33.26 -9.03 -6.05
N ALA A 124 -33.80 -7.86 -6.41
CA ALA A 124 -34.61 -7.04 -5.51
C ALA A 124 -35.97 -7.70 -5.23
N ASP A 125 -36.61 -8.24 -6.27
CA ASP A 125 -37.86 -9.00 -6.16
C ASP A 125 -37.67 -10.22 -5.24
N LEU A 126 -36.56 -10.94 -5.40
CA LEU A 126 -36.23 -12.10 -4.57
C LEU A 126 -36.06 -11.73 -3.09
N LEU A 127 -35.45 -10.58 -2.79
CA LEU A 127 -35.28 -10.08 -1.43
C LEU A 127 -36.51 -9.36 -0.88
N GLY A 128 -37.54 -9.12 -1.70
CA GLY A 128 -38.72 -8.32 -1.33
C GLY A 128 -38.39 -6.86 -1.01
N VAL A 129 -37.35 -6.29 -1.63
CA VAL A 129 -36.91 -4.89 -1.42
C VAL A 129 -36.85 -4.13 -2.74
N SER A 130 -36.64 -2.81 -2.67
CA SER A 130 -36.47 -2.01 -3.89
C SER A 130 -35.09 -2.23 -4.53
N ARG A 131 -34.99 -2.03 -5.85
CA ARG A 131 -33.72 -1.99 -6.58
C ARG A 131 -32.73 -0.98 -5.99
N VAL A 132 -33.21 0.15 -5.49
CA VAL A 132 -32.37 1.17 -4.83
C VAL A 132 -31.77 0.61 -3.55
N THR A 133 -32.57 -0.10 -2.75
CA THR A 133 -32.13 -0.78 -1.53
C THR A 133 -31.05 -1.83 -1.83
N VAL A 134 -31.22 -2.63 -2.89
CA VAL A 134 -30.18 -3.58 -3.33
C VAL A 134 -28.88 -2.85 -3.66
N ASN A 135 -28.96 -1.74 -4.40
CA ASN A 135 -27.76 -0.98 -4.74
C ASN A 135 -27.08 -0.37 -3.49
N THR A 136 -27.85 0.11 -2.51
CA THR A 136 -27.32 0.56 -1.21
C THR A 136 -26.63 -0.59 -0.47
N LYS A 137 -27.24 -1.78 -0.43
CA LYS A 137 -26.64 -2.99 0.17
C LYS A 137 -25.34 -3.37 -0.53
N ARG A 138 -25.29 -3.30 -1.86
CA ARG A 138 -24.07 -3.52 -2.65
C ARG A 138 -22.97 -2.53 -2.30
N HIS A 139 -23.29 -1.23 -2.20
CA HIS A 139 -22.33 -0.20 -1.80
C HIS A 139 -21.79 -0.43 -0.38
N ASN A 140 -22.61 -0.95 0.52
CA ASN A 140 -22.22 -1.29 1.89
C ASN A 140 -21.50 -2.66 2.00
N GLY A 141 -21.25 -3.36 0.88
CA GLY A 141 -20.63 -4.70 0.88
C GLY A 141 -21.51 -5.81 1.47
N GLN A 142 -22.80 -5.55 1.72
CA GLN A 142 -23.74 -6.55 2.26
C GLN A 142 -24.25 -7.53 1.19
N VAL A 143 -24.08 -7.17 -0.08
CA VAL A 143 -24.49 -7.94 -1.24
C VAL A 143 -23.37 -7.87 -2.28
N LEU A 144 -23.04 -9.03 -2.84
CA LEU A 144 -22.09 -9.17 -3.91
C LEU A 144 -22.74 -8.81 -5.25
N GLY A 145 -22.31 -7.69 -5.82
CA GLY A 145 -22.69 -7.26 -7.17
C GLY A 145 -21.46 -7.17 -8.07
N LEU A 146 -21.45 -7.97 -9.13
CA LEU A 146 -20.36 -8.03 -10.11
C LEU A 146 -20.64 -7.09 -11.27
N ASP A 147 -19.67 -6.23 -11.56
CA ASP A 147 -19.65 -5.39 -12.75
C ASP A 147 -19.07 -6.18 -13.94
N GLY A 148 -19.59 -5.92 -15.14
CA GLY A 148 -19.16 -6.57 -16.36
C GLY A 148 -19.00 -5.62 -17.53
N ALA A 149 -18.69 -6.19 -18.69
CA ALA A 149 -18.57 -5.43 -19.94
C ALA A 149 -19.90 -4.76 -20.36
N LYS A 150 -21.04 -5.34 -19.97
CA LYS A 150 -22.37 -4.75 -20.19
C LYS A 150 -22.72 -3.83 -19.01
N ARG A 151 -23.42 -2.73 -19.31
CA ARG A 151 -23.86 -1.77 -18.30
C ARG A 151 -24.70 -2.44 -17.21
N GLY A 152 -24.37 -2.14 -15.95
CA GLY A 152 -25.09 -2.61 -14.76
C GLY A 152 -24.33 -3.69 -14.01
N PHE A 153 -24.97 -4.20 -12.95
CA PHE A 153 -24.43 -5.23 -12.08
C PHE A 153 -25.20 -6.55 -12.26
N ARG A 154 -24.52 -7.65 -11.96
CA ARG A 154 -25.14 -8.97 -11.76
C ARG A 154 -24.94 -9.44 -10.34
N PHE A 155 -25.93 -10.14 -9.82
CA PHE A 155 -25.99 -10.59 -8.45
C PHE A 155 -26.08 -12.11 -8.46
N PRO A 156 -25.00 -12.83 -8.07
CA PRO A 156 -25.04 -14.27 -8.00
C PRO A 156 -26.09 -14.73 -6.98
N LEU A 157 -26.99 -15.62 -7.37
CA LEU A 157 -28.08 -16.11 -6.52
C LEU A 157 -27.56 -16.86 -5.29
N TRP A 158 -26.48 -17.62 -5.44
CA TRP A 158 -25.91 -18.45 -4.38
C TRP A 158 -25.37 -17.66 -3.18
N GLN A 159 -25.27 -16.33 -3.24
CA GLN A 159 -24.82 -15.50 -2.11
C GLN A 159 -25.86 -15.44 -0.97
N LEU A 160 -27.06 -15.94 -1.22
CA LEU A 160 -28.14 -16.06 -0.26
C LEU A 160 -28.06 -17.41 0.46
N ASP A 161 -28.29 -17.38 1.76
CA ASP A 161 -28.44 -18.57 2.59
C ASP A 161 -29.81 -19.24 2.35
N ARG A 162 -30.10 -20.29 3.14
CA ARG A 162 -31.36 -21.04 3.05
C ARG A 162 -32.60 -20.22 3.41
N ASP A 163 -32.42 -19.13 4.16
CA ASP A 163 -33.48 -18.21 4.57
C ASP A 163 -33.64 -17.05 3.57
N GLY A 164 -32.90 -17.08 2.45
CA GLY A 164 -32.93 -16.05 1.43
C GLY A 164 -32.18 -14.77 1.82
N ARG A 165 -31.29 -14.83 2.82
CA ARG A 165 -30.53 -13.67 3.31
C ARG A 165 -29.09 -13.72 2.80
N PRO A 166 -28.48 -12.58 2.41
CA PRO A 166 -27.07 -12.56 2.08
C PRO A 166 -26.21 -13.02 3.26
N TYR A 167 -25.16 -13.81 2.99
CA TYR A 167 -24.27 -14.29 4.05
C TYR A 167 -23.68 -13.14 4.88
N ALA A 168 -23.74 -13.29 6.21
CA ALA A 168 -23.28 -12.27 7.15
C ALA A 168 -21.76 -11.99 7.04
N ALA A 169 -20.98 -12.93 6.51
CA ALA A 169 -19.55 -12.76 6.27
C ALA A 169 -19.22 -11.80 5.10
N LEU A 170 -20.17 -11.51 4.18
CA LEU A 170 -19.88 -10.73 2.97
C LEU A 170 -19.26 -9.35 3.23
N PRO A 171 -19.75 -8.52 4.17
CA PRO A 171 -19.13 -7.23 4.47
C PRO A 171 -17.66 -7.37 4.87
N LYS A 172 -17.34 -8.37 5.71
CA LYS A 172 -15.96 -8.59 6.15
C LYS A 172 -15.08 -9.11 5.01
N LEU A 173 -15.61 -9.98 4.15
CA LEU A 173 -14.90 -10.44 2.97
C LEU A 173 -14.58 -9.28 2.00
N HIS A 174 -15.51 -8.35 1.82
CA HIS A 174 -15.26 -7.13 1.05
C HIS A 174 -14.21 -6.23 1.68
N GLU A 175 -14.19 -6.10 3.01
CA GLU A 175 -13.16 -5.34 3.72
C GLU A 175 -11.76 -5.96 3.54
N VAL A 176 -11.65 -7.29 3.64
CA VAL A 176 -10.37 -8.01 3.60
C VAL A 176 -9.83 -8.16 2.18
N LEU A 177 -10.68 -8.55 1.21
CA LEU A 177 -10.26 -8.86 -0.17
C LEU A 177 -10.44 -7.66 -1.11
N GLY A 178 -11.18 -6.64 -0.69
CA GLY A 178 -11.49 -5.45 -1.48
C GLY A 178 -12.56 -5.70 -2.55
N GLY A 179 -12.13 -5.74 -3.80
CA GLY A 179 -13.03 -5.70 -4.96
C GLY A 179 -14.02 -6.87 -5.05
N ALA A 180 -15.21 -6.63 -5.60
CA ALA A 180 -16.26 -7.64 -5.73
C ALA A 180 -15.81 -8.90 -6.49
N TRP A 181 -15.02 -8.73 -7.55
CA TRP A 181 -14.43 -9.85 -8.29
C TRP A 181 -13.43 -10.67 -7.46
N ALA A 182 -12.74 -10.07 -6.49
CA ALA A 182 -11.85 -10.80 -5.59
C ALA A 182 -12.65 -11.67 -4.61
N VAL A 183 -13.72 -11.11 -4.02
CA VAL A 183 -14.65 -11.86 -3.15
C VAL A 183 -15.31 -13.01 -3.91
N TYR A 184 -15.81 -12.75 -5.13
CA TYR A 184 -16.39 -13.79 -5.98
C TYR A 184 -15.41 -14.94 -6.21
N ARG A 185 -14.20 -14.63 -6.71
CA ARG A 185 -13.18 -15.63 -7.01
C ARG A 185 -12.82 -16.44 -5.77
N PHE A 186 -12.65 -15.77 -4.64
CA PHE A 186 -12.38 -16.46 -3.38
C PHE A 186 -13.50 -17.43 -3.01
N LEU A 187 -14.76 -17.01 -3.09
CA LEU A 187 -15.88 -17.88 -2.69
C LEU A 187 -16.08 -19.10 -3.59
N VAL A 188 -15.76 -19.00 -4.89
CA VAL A 188 -15.93 -20.11 -5.86
C VAL A 188 -14.69 -20.98 -6.04
N THR A 189 -13.52 -20.53 -5.56
CA THR A 189 -12.26 -21.28 -5.69
C THR A 189 -12.05 -22.16 -4.45
N PRO A 190 -11.57 -23.42 -4.62
CA PRO A 190 -11.14 -24.24 -3.49
C PRO A 190 -9.91 -23.66 -2.76
N HIS A 191 -9.90 -23.72 -1.43
CA HIS A 191 -8.77 -23.26 -0.60
C HIS A 191 -8.23 -24.38 0.28
N GLY A 192 -6.91 -24.53 0.37
CA GLY A 192 -6.27 -25.49 1.26
C GLY A 192 -6.59 -25.22 2.73
N ALA A 193 -6.63 -23.94 3.13
CA ALA A 193 -7.09 -23.49 4.44
C ALA A 193 -8.52 -23.94 4.82
N LEU A 194 -9.37 -24.23 3.82
CA LEU A 194 -10.73 -24.74 4.02
C LEU A 194 -10.84 -26.25 3.74
N ASN A 195 -9.73 -26.98 3.91
CA ASN A 195 -9.62 -28.42 3.61
C ASN A 195 -9.99 -28.77 2.15
N GLY A 196 -9.58 -27.92 1.21
CA GLY A 196 -9.85 -28.08 -0.22
C GLY A 196 -11.30 -27.77 -0.63
N ARG A 197 -12.11 -27.18 0.26
CA ARG A 197 -13.47 -26.72 -0.06
C ARG A 197 -13.46 -25.30 -0.59
N THR A 198 -14.52 -24.94 -1.30
CA THR A 198 -14.77 -23.55 -1.70
C THR A 198 -15.21 -22.72 -0.50
N GLY A 199 -14.97 -21.40 -0.54
CA GLY A 199 -15.50 -20.50 0.49
C GLY A 199 -17.03 -20.58 0.60
N LEU A 200 -17.72 -20.71 -0.54
CA LEU A 200 -19.18 -20.87 -0.58
C LEU A 200 -19.65 -22.14 0.14
N ASP A 201 -18.95 -23.26 -0.06
CA ASP A 201 -19.28 -24.53 0.59
C ASP A 201 -19.09 -24.47 2.12
N ALA A 202 -18.11 -23.72 2.58
CA ALA A 202 -17.88 -23.48 4.00
C ALA A 202 -18.97 -22.56 4.59
N LEU A 203 -19.35 -21.47 3.90
CA LEU A 203 -20.48 -20.60 4.30
C LEU A 203 -21.80 -21.37 4.39
N LYS A 204 -22.08 -22.26 3.43
CA LYS A 204 -23.27 -23.15 3.47
C LYS A 204 -23.31 -24.08 4.69
N ARG A 205 -22.16 -24.32 5.33
CA ARG A 205 -22.02 -25.15 6.53
C ARG A 205 -22.00 -24.29 7.82
N GLY A 206 -22.15 -22.98 7.71
CA GLY A 206 -22.08 -22.05 8.84
C GLY A 206 -20.66 -21.81 9.36
N GLN A 207 -19.64 -22.10 8.56
CA GLN A 207 -18.23 -21.93 8.92
C GLN A 207 -17.75 -20.51 8.61
N ASP A 208 -18.51 -19.50 9.01
CA ASP A 208 -18.28 -18.11 8.60
C ASP A 208 -16.92 -17.58 9.08
N GLU A 209 -16.54 -17.92 10.31
CA GLU A 209 -15.26 -17.53 10.91
C GLU A 209 -14.07 -18.15 10.16
N ASP A 210 -14.14 -19.44 9.81
CA ASP A 210 -13.10 -20.14 9.04
C ASP A 210 -12.91 -19.49 7.66
N VAL A 211 -14.01 -19.09 7.02
CA VAL A 211 -14.00 -18.44 5.70
C VAL A 211 -13.34 -17.07 5.77
N VAL A 212 -13.63 -16.28 6.80
CA VAL A 212 -12.98 -14.98 7.01
C VAL A 212 -11.48 -15.15 7.29
N ALA A 213 -11.11 -16.10 8.16
CA ALA A 213 -9.70 -16.38 8.45
C ALA A 213 -8.92 -16.84 7.21
N ALA A 214 -9.54 -17.67 6.36
CA ALA A 214 -8.95 -18.07 5.08
C ALA A 214 -8.80 -16.88 4.13
N ALA A 215 -9.78 -15.99 4.06
CA ALA A 215 -9.70 -14.77 3.25
C ALA A 215 -8.56 -13.85 3.70
N GLU A 216 -8.36 -13.69 5.01
CA GLU A 216 -7.24 -12.92 5.57
C GLU A 216 -5.89 -13.55 5.23
N GLY A 217 -5.78 -14.88 5.25
CA GLY A 217 -4.60 -15.59 4.76
C GLY A 217 -4.31 -15.28 3.30
N VAL A 218 -5.32 -15.40 2.43
CA VAL A 218 -5.19 -15.07 1.01
C VAL A 218 -4.78 -13.61 0.79
N ALA A 219 -5.34 -12.67 1.55
CA ALA A 219 -4.99 -11.25 1.46
C ALA A 219 -3.53 -10.96 1.84
N ARG A 220 -2.94 -11.77 2.75
CA ARG A 220 -1.52 -11.70 3.10
C ARG A 220 -0.60 -12.43 2.13
N GLY A 221 -1.15 -13.21 1.19
CA GLY A 221 -0.38 -14.05 0.28
C GLY A 221 -0.06 -15.44 0.85
N ASP A 222 -0.76 -15.88 1.88
CA ASP A 222 -0.64 -17.24 2.44
C ASP A 222 -1.39 -18.23 1.53
N PHE A 223 -0.77 -18.61 0.41
CA PHE A 223 -1.33 -19.62 -0.51
C PHE A 223 -0.93 -21.02 -0.02
N ARG A 224 -1.74 -21.62 0.86
CA ARG A 224 -1.60 -23.00 1.34
C ARG A 224 -2.83 -23.85 1.03
#